data_AF-A0A542UVZ9-F1
#
_entry.id   AF-A0A542UVZ9-F1
#
_cell.length_a   1.000
_cell.length_b   1.000
_cell.length_c   1.000
_cell.angle_alpha   90.00
_cell.angle_beta   90.00
_cell.angle_gamma   90.00
#
_symmetry.space_group_name_H-M   'P 1'
#
loop_
_entity.id
_entity.type
_entity.pdbx_description
1 polymer ?
#
loop_
_entity_poly.entity_id
_entity_poly.type
_entity_poly.pdbx_seq_one_letter_code
_entity_poly.pdbx_strand_id
1 'polypeptide(L)' 'MARRKQRVRRLVATVAARVRTGTRDAGMATAEYAIATLAAVGFAGLLVVILKGNEVKGLLLGIVRQALGG' A
#
# COMPACT_ATOMS: atom_id res chain seq x y z
N MET A 1 43.88 -26.97 13.86
CA MET A 1 42.46 -27.33 13.60
C MET A 1 41.43 -26.26 14.00
N ALA A 2 41.56 -25.57 15.15
CA ALA A 2 40.57 -24.59 15.63
C ALA A 2 40.32 -23.37 14.69
N ARG A 3 41.36 -22.88 14.00
CA ARG A 3 41.27 -21.70 13.11
C ARG A 3 40.41 -21.91 11.85
N ARG A 4 40.29 -23.16 11.37
CA ARG A 4 39.46 -23.52 10.20
C ARG A 4 37.96 -23.45 10.52
N LYS A 5 37.55 -23.97 11.69
CA LYS A 5 36.17 -23.86 12.19
C LYS A 5 35.75 -22.40 12.40
N GLN A 6 36.67 -21.55 12.86
CA GLN A 6 36.44 -20.11 13.03
C GLN A 6 36.16 -19.39 11.70
N ARG A 7 36.92 -19.70 10.65
CA ARG A 7 36.74 -19.11 9.31
C ARG A 7 35.39 -19.50 8.69
N VAL A 8 35.01 -20.78 8.78
CA VAL A 8 33.71 -21.26 8.26
C VAL A 8 32.55 -20.59 9.00
N ARG A 9 32.62 -20.50 10.33
CA ARG A 9 31.59 -19.81 11.14
C ARG A 9 31.44 -18.33 10.77
N ARG A 10 32.54 -17.62 10.54
CA ARG A 10 32.50 -16.21 10.11
C ARG A 10 31.88 -16.05 8.73
N LEU A 11 32.24 -16.90 7.77
CA LEU A 11 31.66 -16.86 6.42
C LEU A 11 30.15 -17.10 6.44
N VAL A 12 29.69 -18.11 7.18
CA VAL A 12 28.26 -18.41 7.32
C VAL A 12 27.52 -17.26 7.99
N ALA A 13 28.07 -16.66 9.05
CA ALA A 13 27.46 -15.52 9.74
C ALA A 13 27.34 -14.29 8.83
N THR A 14 28.36 -13.98 8.02
CA THR A 14 28.34 -12.86 7.08
C THR A 14 27.32 -13.07 5.97
N VAL A 15 27.22 -14.28 5.41
CA VAL A 15 26.22 -14.62 4.38
C VAL A 15 24.81 -14.55 4.95
N ALA A 16 24.58 -15.15 6.12
CA ALA A 16 23.27 -15.13 6.79
C ALA A 16 22.82 -13.70 7.14
N ALA A 17 23.73 -12.83 7.59
CA ALA A 17 23.42 -11.44 7.86
C ALA A 17 22.97 -10.69 6.58
N ARG A 18 23.63 -10.96 5.45
CA ARG A 18 23.35 -10.32 4.15
C ARG A 18 22.03 -10.76 3.53
N VAL A 19 21.67 -12.04 3.68
CA VAL A 19 20.35 -12.56 3.27
C VAL A 19 19.22 -11.92 4.09
N ARG A 20 19.45 -11.71 5.39
CA ARG A 20 18.48 -11.07 6.30
C ARG A 20 18.23 -9.59 6.03
N THR A 21 19.20 -8.86 5.48
CA THR A 21 19.01 -7.44 5.13
C THR A 21 18.23 -7.32 3.82
N GLY A 22 18.60 -8.08 2.79
CA GLY A 22 17.91 -8.03 1.50
C GLY A 22 16.43 -8.46 1.56
N THR A 23 16.07 -9.36 2.49
CA THR A 23 14.68 -9.77 2.71
C THR A 23 13.82 -8.74 3.44
N ARG A 24 14.42 -7.88 4.27
CA ARG A 24 13.68 -6.81 4.96
C ARG A 24 13.32 -5.67 4.02
N ASP A 25 14.25 -5.28 3.16
CA ASP A 25 14.05 -4.16 2.24
C ASP A 25 13.08 -4.54 1.10
N ALA A 26 13.09 -5.81 0.67
CA ALA A 26 12.17 -6.31 -0.36
C ALA A 26 10.68 -6.31 0.07
N GLY A 27 10.41 -6.56 1.36
CA GLY A 27 9.04 -6.55 1.90
C GLY A 27 8.52 -5.15 2.27
N MET A 28 9.43 -4.22 2.57
CA MET A 28 9.06 -2.87 2.99
C MET A 28 8.42 -2.07 1.85
N ALA A 29 9.03 -2.07 0.66
CA ALA A 29 8.51 -1.33 -0.48
C ALA A 29 7.13 -1.84 -0.93
N THR A 30 6.92 -3.15 -0.98
CA THR A 30 5.62 -3.72 -1.41
C THR A 30 4.49 -3.49 -0.40
N ALA A 31 4.79 -3.49 0.90
CA ALA A 31 3.81 -3.20 1.94
C ALA A 31 3.38 -1.72 1.94
N GLU A 32 4.31 -0.79 1.73
CA GLU A 32 4.03 0.64 1.69
C GLU A 32 3.04 1.01 0.59
N TYR A 33 3.28 0.55 -0.64
CA TYR A 33 2.37 0.79 -1.76
C TYR A 33 1.00 0.14 -1.56
N ALA A 34 0.97 -1.06 -0.95
CA ALA A 34 -0.27 -1.74 -0.64
C ALA A 34 -1.10 -0.92 0.38
N ILE A 35 -0.47 -0.41 1.45
CA ILE A 35 -1.14 0.41 2.46
C ILE A 35 -1.62 1.74 1.86
N ALA A 36 -0.80 2.40 1.05
CA ALA A 36 -1.19 3.64 0.38
C ALA A 36 -2.43 3.43 -0.51
N THR A 37 -2.46 2.32 -1.27
CA THR A 37 -3.60 1.95 -2.11
C THR A 37 -4.83 1.64 -1.27
N LEU A 38 -4.69 0.88 -0.19
CA LEU A 38 -5.80 0.57 0.73
C LEU A 38 -6.37 1.83 1.38
N ALA A 39 -5.52 2.77 1.78
CA ALA A 39 -5.93 4.05 2.33
C ALA A 39 -6.73 4.86 1.29
N ALA A 40 -6.23 4.96 0.06
CA ALA A 40 -6.93 5.65 -1.04
C ALA A 40 -8.28 5.00 -1.36
N VAL A 41 -8.34 3.66 -1.41
CA VAL A 41 -9.58 2.91 -1.64
C VAL A 41 -10.58 3.13 -0.50
N GLY A 42 -10.13 3.15 0.75
CA GLY A 42 -10.97 3.45 1.91
C GLY A 42 -11.58 4.86 1.82
N PHE A 43 -10.77 5.86 1.46
CA PHE A 43 -11.23 7.23 1.23
C PHE A 43 -12.24 7.31 0.07
N ALA A 44 -11.97 6.63 -1.04
CA ALA A 44 -12.93 6.54 -2.16
C ALA A 44 -14.26 5.90 -1.73
N GLY A 45 -14.21 4.88 -0.86
CA GLY A 45 -15.39 4.27 -0.25
C GLY A 45 -16.24 5.29 0.51
N LEU A 46 -15.62 6.17 1.31
CA LEU A 46 -16.31 7.25 1.99
C LEU A 46 -16.98 8.22 1.00
N LEU A 47 -16.26 8.61 -0.07
CA LEU A 47 -16.83 9.47 -1.12
C LEU A 47 -18.05 8.82 -1.79
N VAL A 48 -18.02 7.51 -2.06
CA VAL A 48 -19.17 6.79 -2.61
C VAL A 48 -20.38 6.85 -1.68
N VAL A 49 -20.17 6.73 -0.36
CA VAL A 49 -21.26 6.90 0.62
C VAL A 49 -21.83 8.31 0.56
N ILE A 50 -20.98 9.33 0.51
CA ILE A 50 -21.40 10.74 0.39
C ILE A 50 -22.21 10.96 -0.89
N LEU A 51 -21.72 10.49 -2.04
CA LEU A 51 -22.39 10.59 -3.34
C LEU A 51 -23.75 9.86 -3.37
N LYS A 52 -23.91 8.82 -2.55
CA LYS A 52 -25.18 8.09 -2.43
C LYS A 52 -26.24 8.86 -1.62
N GLY A 53 -25.87 9.92 -0.90
CA GLY A 53 -26.78 10.74 -0.11
C GLY A 53 -27.81 11.48 -0.96
N ASN A 54 -29.01 11.67 -0.41
CA ASN A 54 -30.14 12.28 -1.13
C ASN A 54 -29.86 13.75 -1.52
N GLU A 55 -29.18 14.50 -0.66
CA GLU A 55 -28.80 15.89 -0.91
C GLU A 55 -27.89 15.99 -2.14
N VAL A 56 -26.79 15.22 -2.15
CA VAL A 56 -25.82 15.22 -3.27
C VAL A 56 -26.46 14.72 -4.55
N LYS A 57 -27.26 13.66 -4.49
CA LYS A 57 -28.04 13.19 -5.65
C LYS A 57 -28.98 14.25 -6.18
N GLY A 58 -29.67 14.98 -5.31
CA GLY A 58 -30.57 16.08 -5.68
C GLY A 58 -29.84 17.19 -6.42
N LEU A 59 -28.68 17.62 -5.89
CA LEU A 59 -27.83 18.61 -6.55
C LEU A 59 -27.38 18.16 -7.93
N LEU A 60 -26.86 16.92 -8.05
CA LEU A 60 -26.42 16.35 -9.33
C LEU A 60 -27.58 16.23 -10.34
N LEU A 61 -28.74 15.76 -9.89
CA LEU A 61 -29.95 15.69 -10.73
C LEU A 61 -30.39 17.08 -11.20
N GLY A 62 -30.26 18.10 -10.35
CA GLY A 62 -30.53 19.50 -10.71
C GLY A 62 -29.64 19.96 -11.87
N ILE A 63 -28.33 19.71 -11.76
CA ILE A 63 -27.35 20.06 -12.82
C ILE A 63 -27.69 19.32 -14.12
N VAL A 64 -27.97 18.01 -14.06
CA VAL A 64 -28.33 17.21 -15.25
C VAL A 64 -29.61 17.73 -15.90
N ARG A 65 -30.64 18.04 -15.11
CA ARG A 65 -31.90 18.61 -15.62
C ARG A 65 -31.69 19.97 -16.27
N GLN A 66 -30.86 20.82 -15.68
CA GLN A 66 -30.52 22.13 -16.26
C GLN A 66 -29.78 21.97 -17.59
N ALA A 67 -28.88 20.99 -17.70
CA ALA A 67 -28.15 20.73 -18.94
C ALA A 67 -29.01 20.10 -20.05
N LEU A 68 -30.10 19.40 -19.70
CA LEU A 68 -30.99 18.71 -20.65
C LEU A 68 -32.29 19.46 -20.97
N GLY A 69 -32.72 20.36 -20.09
CA GLY A 69 -33.94 21.17 -20.24
C GLY A 69 -33.70 22.58 -20.77
N GLY A 70 -32.46 22.92 -21.10
CA GLY A 70 -32.07 24.12 -21.82
C GLY A 70 -31.97 23.88 -23.31
#